data_AF-A0A4S4KU56-F1
#
_entry.id   AF-A0A4S4KU56-F1
#
_cell.length_a   1.000
_cell.length_b   1.000
_cell.length_c   1.000
_cell.angle_alpha   90.00
_cell.angle_beta   90.00
_cell.angle_gamma   90.00
#
_symmetry.space_group_name_H-M   'P 1'
#
loop_
_entity.id
_entity.type
_entity.pdbx_description
1 polymer ?
#
loop_
_entity_poly.entity_id
_entity_poly.type
_entity_poly.pdbx_seq_one_letter_code
_entity_poly.pdbx_strand_id
1 'polypeptide(L)'
;MSQTDTPTSDTASQYQGIVLETDFIYALTAVITYEYVVTFGQEVEAMWLRKWTGATWLFLVNRYMMIAGAVIAAAPYTADTYV
;
A
#
# COMPACT_ATOMS: atom_id res chain seq x y z
N MET A 1 -32.43 18.45 15.21
CA MET A 1 -31.28 18.14 14.33
C MET A 1 -30.51 19.43 14.14
N SER A 2 -29.41 19.61 14.87
CA SER A 2 -28.58 20.81 14.75
C SER A 2 -27.69 20.64 13.53
N GLN A 3 -27.95 21.40 12.46
CA GLN A 3 -26.96 21.58 11.40
C GLN A 3 -25.80 22.35 12.04
N THR A 4 -24.70 21.66 12.27
CA THR A 4 -23.42 22.30 12.61
C THR A 4 -22.91 22.93 11.32
N ASP A 5 -23.13 24.24 11.18
CA ASP A 5 -22.42 25.06 10.22
C ASP A 5 -20.95 25.13 10.66
N THR A 6 -20.19 24.08 10.39
CA THR A 6 -18.73 24.15 10.44
C THR A 6 -18.32 25.22 9.43
N PRO A 7 -17.52 26.23 9.84
CA PRO A 7 -17.03 27.26 8.93
C PRO A 7 -16.47 26.59 7.68
N THR A 8 -16.85 27.07 6.48
CA THR A 8 -16.42 26.47 5.21
C THR A 8 -14.88 26.33 5.13
N SER A 9 -14.14 27.21 5.82
CA SER A 9 -12.69 27.12 6.00
C SER A 9 -12.21 25.87 6.75
N ASP A 10 -12.97 25.38 7.74
CA ASP A 10 -12.65 24.17 8.50
C ASP A 10 -12.88 22.91 7.69
N THR A 11 -13.87 22.91 6.79
CA THR A 11 -14.10 21.77 5.89
C THR A 11 -13.02 21.66 4.81
N ALA A 12 -12.55 22.79 4.30
CA ALA A 12 -11.50 22.82 3.28
C ALA A 12 -10.13 22.34 3.83
N SER A 13 -9.78 22.73 5.06
CA SER A 13 -8.54 22.30 5.70
C SER A 13 -8.54 20.80 6.03
N GLN A 14 -9.67 20.26 6.47
CA GLN A 14 -9.85 18.82 6.69
C GLN A 14 -9.68 18.03 5.38
N TYR A 15 -10.28 18.50 4.29
CA TYR A 15 -10.15 17.85 2.98
C TYR A 15 -8.70 17.84 2.49
N GLN A 16 -7.99 18.97 2.63
CA GLN A 16 -6.57 19.05 2.30
C GLN A 16 -5.72 18.08 3.12
N GLY A 17 -6.04 17.90 4.41
CA GLY A 17 -5.37 16.93 5.27
C GLY A 17 -5.51 15.48 4.76
N ILE A 18 -6.72 15.10 4.36
CA ILE A 18 -7.02 13.75 3.84
C ILE A 18 -6.30 13.49 2.51
N VAL A 19 -6.32 14.46 1.59
CA VAL A 19 -5.63 14.34 0.29
C VAL A 19 -4.12 14.21 0.49
N LEU A 20 -3.55 15.05 1.35
CA LEU A 20 -2.13 15.04 1.65
C LEU A 20 -1.68 13.71 2.27
N GLU A 21 -2.43 13.18 3.24
CA GLU A 21 -2.18 11.85 3.82
C GLU A 21 -2.21 10.75 2.74
N THR A 22 -3.22 10.79 1.88
CA THR A 22 -3.42 9.81 0.81
C THR A 22 -2.27 9.84 -0.20
N ASP A 23 -1.85 11.03 -0.63
CA ASP A 23 -0.74 11.22 -1.55
C ASP A 23 0.58 10.69 -0.96
N PHE A 24 0.84 10.92 0.33
CA PHE A 24 2.01 10.38 1.01
C PHE A 24 2.00 8.84 1.06
N ILE A 25 0.85 8.22 1.32
CA ILE A 25 0.72 6.77 1.34
C ILE A 25 1.04 6.18 -0.05
N TYR A 26 0.51 6.78 -1.12
CA TYR A 26 0.78 6.32 -2.48
C TYR A 26 2.24 6.54 -2.90
N ALA A 27 2.82 7.71 -2.58
CA ALA A 27 4.21 8.00 -2.87
C ALA A 27 5.15 7.01 -2.15
N LEU A 28 4.89 6.75 -0.86
CA LEU A 28 5.67 5.80 -0.08
C LEU A 28 5.54 4.38 -0.63
N THR A 29 4.33 3.95 -0.97
CA THR A 29 4.06 2.63 -1.57
C THR A 29 4.78 2.48 -2.91
N ALA A 30 4.79 3.52 -3.74
CA ALA A 30 5.48 3.51 -5.02
C ALA A 30 7.00 3.38 -4.86
N VAL A 31 7.60 4.14 -3.93
CA VAL A 31 9.04 4.07 -3.62
C VAL A 31 9.43 2.69 -3.10
N ILE A 32 8.66 2.17 -2.14
CA ILE A 32 8.87 0.83 -1.58
C ILE A 32 8.80 -0.24 -2.67
N THR A 33 7.78 -0.15 -3.54
CA THR A 33 7.62 -1.08 -4.67
C THR A 33 8.80 -1.01 -5.64
N TYR A 34 9.27 0.20 -5.96
CA TYR A 34 10.41 0.40 -6.84
C TYR A 34 11.68 -0.26 -6.29
N GLU A 35 12.02 -0.01 -5.01
CA GLU A 35 13.16 -0.64 -4.33
C GLU A 35 13.04 -2.17 -4.36
N TYR A 36 11.82 -2.69 -4.23
CA TYR A 36 11.58 -4.12 -4.31
C TYR A 36 11.79 -4.70 -5.70
N VAL A 37 11.41 -3.98 -6.76
CA VAL A 37 11.62 -4.42 -8.15
C VAL A 37 13.11 -4.42 -8.50
N VAL A 38 13.86 -3.42 -8.05
CA VAL A 38 15.31 -3.34 -8.30
C VAL A 38 16.06 -4.47 -7.60
N THR A 39 15.72 -4.77 -6.35
CA THR A 39 16.37 -5.83 -5.56
C THR A 39 15.90 -7.24 -5.94
N PHE A 40 14.74 -7.37 -6.59
CA PHE A 40 14.17 -8.66 -7.01
C PHE A 40 15.13 -9.47 -7.90
N GLY A 41 15.87 -8.83 -8.80
CA GLY A 41 16.83 -9.53 -9.66
C GLY A 41 17.90 -10.29 -8.87
N GLN A 42 18.46 -9.65 -7.84
CA GLN A 42 19.45 -10.26 -6.95
C GLN A 42 18.82 -11.35 -6.06
N GLU A 43 17.58 -11.16 -5.66
CA GLU A 43 16.84 -12.14 -4.86
C GLU A 43 16.52 -13.41 -5.65
N VAL A 44 16.10 -13.29 -6.91
CA VAL A 44 15.87 -14.44 -7.78
C VAL A 44 17.19 -15.19 -8.01
N GLU A 45 18.29 -14.48 -8.23
CA GLU A 45 19.60 -15.11 -8.40
C GLU A 45 20.08 -15.83 -7.13
N ALA A 46 19.93 -15.21 -5.95
CA ALA A 46 20.38 -15.81 -4.69
C ALA A 46 19.45 -16.90 -4.14
N MET A 47 18.14 -16.75 -4.32
CA MET A 47 17.12 -17.59 -3.70
C MET A 47 16.46 -18.58 -4.66
N TRP A 48 16.16 -18.19 -5.90
CA TRP A 48 15.42 -19.04 -6.85
C TRP A 48 16.34 -19.94 -7.68
N LEU A 49 17.55 -19.46 -8.04
CA LEU A 49 18.55 -20.28 -8.75
C LEU A 49 19.32 -21.23 -7.82
N ARG A 50 19.13 -21.14 -6.50
CA ARG A 50 19.76 -22.00 -5.50
C ARG A 50 18.73 -22.92 -4.84
N LYS A 51 19.18 -23.86 -4.01
CA LYS A 51 18.29 -24.75 -3.24
C LYS A 51 17.35 -23.91 -2.38
N TRP A 52 16.06 -24.04 -2.62
CA TRP A 52 15.01 -23.37 -1.86
C TRP A 52 15.10 -23.83 -0.40
N THR A 53 15.49 -22.92 0.50
CA THR A 53 15.57 -23.19 1.93
C THR A 53 14.33 -22.66 2.64
N GLY A 54 14.09 -23.07 3.89
CA GLY A 54 13.00 -22.50 4.70
C GLY A 54 13.12 -20.98 4.88
N ALA A 55 14.34 -20.43 4.84
CA ALA A 55 14.58 -18.99 4.88
C ALA A 55 14.02 -18.26 3.64
N THR A 56 14.06 -18.91 2.47
CA THR A 56 13.48 -18.37 1.21
C THR A 56 11.96 -18.25 1.31
N TRP A 57 11.29 -19.24 1.89
CA TRP A 57 9.84 -19.21 2.11
C TRP A 57 9.43 -18.16 3.14
N LEU A 58 10.16 -18.05 4.25
CA LEU A 58 9.95 -17.00 5.24
C LEU A 58 10.14 -15.61 4.62
N PHE A 59 11.15 -15.43 3.77
CA PHE A 59 11.39 -14.19 3.05
C PHE A 59 10.26 -13.86 2.07
N LEU A 60 9.79 -14.84 1.29
CA LEU A 60 8.65 -14.69 0.37
C LEU A 60 7.37 -14.32 1.11
N VAL A 61 7.03 -15.03 2.19
CA VAL A 61 5.81 -14.75 2.95
C VAL A 61 5.88 -13.35 3.57
N ASN A 62 6.99 -12.99 4.21
CA ASN A 62 7.14 -11.70 4.87
C ASN A 62 7.10 -10.53 3.86
N ARG A 63 7.79 -10.68 2.72
CA ARG A 63 7.89 -9.62 1.70
C ARG A 63 6.62 -9.48 0.87
N TYR A 64 6.06 -10.58 0.37
CA TYR A 64 4.95 -10.51 -0.57
C TYR A 64 3.59 -10.38 0.13
N MET A 65 3.46 -10.76 1.40
CA MET A 65 2.23 -10.45 2.15
C MET A 65 2.05 -8.95 2.39
N MET A 66 3.13 -8.20 2.68
CA MET A 66 3.03 -6.74 2.81
C MET A 66 2.60 -6.08 1.49
N ILE A 67 3.17 -6.50 0.37
CA ILE A 67 2.79 -6.01 -0.96
C ILE A 67 1.34 -6.39 -1.27
N ALA A 68 0.93 -7.63 -1.02
CA ALA A 68 -0.45 -8.07 -1.22
C ALA A 68 -1.43 -7.27 -0.37
N GLY A 69 -1.11 -7.01 0.90
CA GLY A 69 -1.91 -6.16 1.78
C GLY A 69 -2.04 -4.73 1.27
N ALA A 70 -0.95 -4.14 0.79
CA ALA A 70 -0.96 -2.81 0.19
C ALA A 70 -1.79 -2.76 -1.11
N VAL A 71 -1.67 -3.78 -1.98
CA VAL A 71 -2.47 -3.89 -3.20
C VAL A 71 -3.95 -4.07 -2.89
N ILE A 72 -4.31 -4.87 -1.88
CA ILE A 72 -5.71 -5.06 -1.47
C ILE A 72 -6.28 -3.77 -0.86
N ALA A 73 -5.48 -3.03 -0.08
CA ALA A 73 -5.88 -1.76 0.50
C ALA A 73 -6.04 -0.64 -0.55
N ALA A 74 -5.19 -0.64 -1.57
CA ALA A 74 -5.28 0.28 -2.70
C ALA A 74 -6.35 -0.13 -3.73
N ALA A 75 -6.65 -1.43 -3.83
CA ALA A 75 -7.71 -1.92 -4.69
C ALA A 75 -9.05 -1.36 -4.18
N PRO A 76 -9.87 -0.75 -5.05
CA PRO A 76 -11.17 -0.29 -4.63
C PRO A 76 -12.00 -1.51 -4.21
N TYR A 77 -12.59 -1.46 -3.01
CA TYR A 77 -13.58 -2.44 -2.55
C TYR A 77 -14.91 -2.23 -3.30
N THR A 78 -14.90 -2.25 -4.64
CA THR A 78 -16.10 -2.06 -5.47
C THR A 78 -16.97 -3.32 -5.58
N ALA A 79 -16.92 -4.20 -4.57
CA ALA A 79 -17.75 -5.39 -4.51
C ALA A 79 -19.11 -5.15 -3.84
N ASP A 80 -19.41 -3.93 -3.35
CA ASP A 80 -20.75 -3.61 -2.84
C ASP A 80 -21.30 -2.33 -3.49
N THR A 81 -21.62 -2.46 -4.78
CA THR A 81 -22.71 -1.70 -5.38
C THR A 81 -23.84 -2.70 -5.58
N TYR A 82 -25.08 -2.30 -5.24
CA TYR A 82 -26.34 -3.06 -5.26
C TYR A 82 -26.77 -3.74 -3.93
N VAL A 83 -27.08 -2.95 -2.90
CA VAL A 83 -28.34 -3.07 -2.11
C VAL A 83 -28.87 -1.69 -1.78
#